data_AF-A0A956TWM6-F1
#
_entry.id   AF-A0A956TWM6-F1
#
_cell.length_a   1.000
_cell.length_b   1.000
_cell.length_c   1.000
_cell.angle_alpha   90.00
_cell.angle_beta   90.00
_cell.angle_gamma   90.00
#
_symmetry.space_group_name_H-M   'P 1'
#
loop_
_entity.id
_entity.type
_entity.pdbx_description
1 polymer ?
#
loop_
_entity_poly.entity_id
_entity_poly.type
_entity_poly.pdbx_seq_one_letter_code
_entity_poly.pdbx_strand_id
1 'polypeptide(L)'
;MDWIGWLLHPIFSVLVPSKRIFGLYLLSALLIAAVSYLMTCWQARQAGNTSNASEASSTGEAQETTSLWAYLFPKAVFTHPSAVQDYKYAYMHLLLHSIAVAPVVAAVIPVTTLAVVKVLQSLPFDLTAPDSLLAYKIPVMIGCTLLAALISDFAIFFAHWLQHKVPLLWEFHKVHHTAKVLTPVTLYRMHPVDNLLTLT
;
A
#
# COMPACT_ATOMS: atom_id res chain seq x y z
N MET A 1 26.76 -4.93 -16.32
CA MET A 1 25.55 -5.30 -15.57
C MET A 1 25.95 -5.26 -14.10
N ASP A 2 25.46 -4.28 -13.34
CA ASP A 2 25.83 -4.08 -11.94
C ASP A 2 24.99 -5.01 -11.05
N TRP A 3 25.46 -6.23 -10.89
CA TRP A 3 24.77 -7.27 -10.12
C TRP A 3 24.69 -6.92 -8.63
N ILE A 4 25.64 -6.12 -8.12
CA ILE A 4 25.64 -5.64 -6.73
C ILE A 4 24.52 -4.60 -6.57
N GLY A 5 24.42 -3.64 -7.50
CA GLY A 5 23.32 -2.68 -7.53
C GLY A 5 21.95 -3.36 -7.63
N TRP A 6 21.82 -4.42 -8.42
CA TRP A 6 20.58 -5.20 -8.54
C TRP A 6 20.23 -5.98 -7.25
N LEU A 7 21.22 -6.64 -6.62
CA LEU A 7 21.04 -7.35 -5.36
C LEU A 7 20.69 -6.42 -4.19
N LEU A 8 21.29 -5.23 -4.15
CA LEU A 8 21.04 -4.23 -3.12
C LEU A 8 19.86 -3.32 -3.45
N HIS A 9 19.27 -3.43 -4.64
CA HIS A 9 18.14 -2.61 -5.07
C HIS A 9 16.96 -2.66 -4.09
N PRO A 10 16.55 -3.81 -3.50
CA PRO A 10 15.51 -3.83 -2.47
C PRO A 10 15.87 -3.01 -1.23
N ILE A 11 17.14 -3.02 -0.81
CA ILE A 11 17.62 -2.28 0.35
C ILE A 11 17.61 -0.77 0.08
N PHE A 12 18.10 -0.35 -1.09
CA PHE A 12 18.10 1.07 -1.47
C PHE A 12 16.74 1.57 -1.95
N SER A 13 15.80 0.68 -2.28
CA SER A 13 14.45 1.05 -2.73
C SER A 13 13.68 1.85 -1.68
N VAL A 14 14.01 1.68 -0.39
CA VAL A 14 13.41 2.47 0.68
C VAL A 14 13.83 3.94 0.62
N LEU A 15 14.92 4.30 -0.05
CA LEU A 15 15.32 5.70 -0.21
C LEU A 15 14.66 6.37 -1.42
N VAL A 16 13.90 5.61 -2.21
CA VAL A 16 13.27 6.09 -3.45
C VAL A 16 11.80 6.43 -3.17
N PRO A 17 11.40 7.72 -3.21
CA PRO A 17 10.03 8.12 -2.87
C PRO A 17 8.94 7.57 -3.81
N SER A 18 9.32 7.12 -5.01
CA SER A 18 8.39 6.50 -5.95
C SER A 18 8.06 5.04 -5.62
N LYS A 19 8.68 4.45 -4.61
CA LYS A 19 8.39 3.08 -4.16
C LYS A 19 7.32 3.09 -3.09
N ARG A 20 6.46 2.07 -3.10
CA ARG A 20 5.34 1.92 -2.15
C ARG A 20 5.82 1.90 -0.69
N ILE A 21 7.02 1.36 -0.42
CA ILE A 21 7.67 1.37 0.88
C ILE A 21 8.91 2.23 0.77
N PHE A 22 8.86 3.44 1.34
CA PHE A 22 9.97 4.39 1.36
C PHE A 22 10.23 4.90 2.78
N GLY A 23 11.38 5.55 3.01
CA GLY A 23 11.93 5.80 4.33
C GLY A 23 11.06 6.72 5.18
N LEU A 24 10.50 7.77 4.58
CA LEU A 24 9.57 8.67 5.26
C LEU A 24 8.27 7.94 5.64
N TYR A 25 7.77 7.05 4.79
CA TYR A 25 6.62 6.21 5.12
C TYR A 25 6.91 5.26 6.28
N LEU A 26 8.07 4.59 6.28
CA LEU A 26 8.46 3.71 7.39
C LEU A 26 8.67 4.49 8.69
N LEU A 27 9.30 5.66 8.61
CA LEU A 27 9.51 6.53 9.75
C LEU A 27 8.19 7.02 10.34
N SER A 28 7.24 7.45 9.51
CA SER A 28 5.93 7.90 9.98
C SER A 28 5.11 6.74 10.56
N ALA A 29 5.15 5.55 9.94
CA ALA A 29 4.52 4.35 10.47
C ALA A 29 5.08 3.95 11.85
N LEU A 30 6.41 3.96 12.01
CA LEU A 30 7.06 3.68 13.29
C LEU A 30 6.75 4.74 14.35
N LEU A 31 6.69 6.01 13.97
CA LEU A 31 6.30 7.09 14.88
C LEU A 31 4.87 6.91 15.39
N ILE A 32 3.92 6.65 14.48
CA ILE A 32 2.52 6.37 14.84
C ILE A 32 2.43 5.16 15.78
N ALA A 33 3.17 4.09 15.46
CA ALA A 33 3.17 2.89 16.28
C ALA A 33 3.79 3.11 17.67
N ALA A 34 4.88 3.88 17.77
CA ALA A 34 5.50 4.25 19.03
C ALA A 34 4.55 5.10 19.89
N VAL A 35 3.88 6.09 19.29
CA VAL A 35 2.87 6.91 19.98
C VAL A 35 1.72 6.05 20.48
N SER A 36 1.19 5.14 19.64
CA SER A 36 0.11 4.23 20.02
C SER A 36 0.50 3.28 21.16
N TYR A 37 1.73 2.74 21.13
CA TYR A 37 2.28 1.93 22.20
C TYR A 37 2.38 2.69 23.53
N LEU A 38 2.93 3.92 23.49
CA LEU A 38 3.05 4.77 24.67
C LEU A 38 1.68 5.14 25.25
N MET A 39 0.70 5.45 24.40
CA MET A 39 -0.68 5.70 24.81
C MET A 39 -1.29 4.48 25.50
N THR A 40 -1.09 3.28 24.95
CA THR A 40 -1.58 2.03 25.54
C THR A 40 -0.95 1.77 26.92
N CYS A 41 0.36 1.96 27.04
CA CYS A 41 1.06 1.86 28.33
C CYS A 41 0.57 2.89 29.34
N TRP A 42 0.31 4.12 28.91
CA TRP A 42 -0.19 5.21 29.75
C TRP A 42 -1.62 4.94 30.24
N GLN A 43 -2.50 4.40 29.39
CA GLN A 43 -3.85 3.98 29.76
C GLN A 43 -3.83 2.85 30.78
N ALA A 44 -3.01 1.81 30.54
CA ALA A 44 -2.87 0.69 31.47
C ALA A 44 -2.40 1.14 32.87
N ARG A 45 -1.45 2.08 32.93
CA ARG A 45 -0.98 2.66 34.20
C ARG A 45 -2.07 3.41 34.95
N GLN A 46 -2.92 4.16 34.25
CA GLN A 46 -4.03 4.86 34.88
C GLN A 46 -5.09 3.90 35.41
N ALA A 47 -5.45 2.88 34.63
CA ALA A 47 -6.41 1.86 35.06
C ALA A 47 -5.95 1.13 36.34
N GLY A 48 -4.67 0.76 36.41
CA GLY A 48 -4.06 0.18 37.61
C GLY A 48 -4.01 1.14 38.80
N ASN A 49 -3.85 2.45 38.56
CA ASN A 49 -3.89 3.47 39.62
C ASN A 49 -5.31 3.69 40.17
N THR A 50 -6.35 3.51 39.35
CA THR A 50 -7.76 3.59 39.77
C THR A 50 -8.27 2.32 40.47
N SER A 51 -7.81 1.13 40.10
CA SER A 51 -8.19 -0.13 40.76
C SER A 51 -7.56 -0.26 42.15
N ASN A 52 -6.31 0.18 42.32
CA ASN A 52 -5.61 0.15 43.61
C ASN A 52 -6.21 1.13 44.65
N ALA A 53 -7.04 2.08 44.23
CA ALA A 53 -7.76 2.99 45.12
C ALA A 53 -9.07 2.39 45.68
N SER A 54 -9.57 1.27 45.13
CA SER A 54 -10.85 0.68 45.53
C SER A 54 -10.77 -0.75 46.07
N GLU A 55 -9.77 -1.57 45.73
CA GLU A 55 -9.66 -2.94 46.26
C GLU A 55 -8.21 -3.33 46.58
N ALA A 56 -7.76 -3.01 47.79
CA ALA A 56 -6.64 -3.70 48.42
C ALA A 56 -7.13 -5.06 48.96
N SER A 57 -7.32 -6.06 48.08
CA SER A 57 -7.53 -7.45 48.52
C SER A 57 -7.09 -8.46 47.45
N SER A 58 -5.91 -9.03 47.69
CA SER A 58 -5.44 -10.35 47.26
C SER A 58 -5.99 -10.97 45.97
N THR A 59 -5.33 -10.71 44.84
CA THR A 59 -4.84 -11.73 43.88
C THR A 59 -3.92 -11.00 42.90
N GLY A 60 -2.62 -11.07 43.15
CA GLY A 60 -1.61 -10.32 42.39
C GLY A 60 -1.31 -10.99 41.06
N GLU A 61 -2.07 -10.68 40.03
CA GLU A 61 -1.56 -10.71 38.65
C GLU A 61 -1.24 -9.26 38.25
N ALA A 62 0.01 -8.86 38.48
CA ALA A 62 0.52 -7.61 37.91
C ALA A 62 0.38 -7.72 36.39
N GLN A 63 -0.50 -6.92 35.82
CA GLN A 63 -0.75 -6.86 34.38
C GLN A 63 0.55 -6.44 33.68
N GLU A 64 1.32 -7.43 33.19
CA GLU A 64 2.59 -7.20 32.52
C GLU A 64 2.36 -6.35 31.26
N THR A 65 2.97 -5.16 31.24
CA THR A 65 3.01 -4.35 30.03
C THR A 65 3.83 -5.09 28.98
N THR A 66 3.20 -5.48 27.87
CA THR A 66 3.88 -6.15 26.75
C THR A 66 5.04 -5.29 26.23
N SER A 67 6.17 -5.89 25.86
CA SER A 67 7.27 -5.15 25.25
C SER A 67 6.85 -4.52 23.90
N LEU A 68 7.53 -3.44 23.48
CA LEU A 68 7.29 -2.79 22.19
C LEU A 68 7.38 -3.79 21.02
N TRP A 69 8.34 -4.72 21.07
CA TRP A 69 8.48 -5.76 20.05
C TRP A 69 7.27 -6.70 20.00
N ALA A 70 6.77 -7.13 21.16
CA ALA A 70 5.58 -7.98 21.23
C ALA A 70 4.31 -7.23 20.78
N TYR A 71 4.25 -5.92 21.01
CA TYR A 71 3.18 -5.05 20.54
C TYR A 71 3.18 -4.85 19.02
N LEU A 72 4.35 -4.60 18.43
CA LEU A 72 4.50 -4.37 16.98
C LEU A 72 4.36 -5.67 16.16
N PHE A 73 4.87 -6.79 16.69
CA PHE A 73 4.90 -8.08 16.01
C PHE A 73 4.25 -9.18 16.86
N PRO A 74 2.94 -9.08 17.13
CA PRO A 74 2.24 -10.07 17.93
C PRO A 74 2.25 -11.41 17.19
N LYS A 75 2.87 -12.43 17.82
CA LYS A 75 2.96 -13.79 17.24
C LYS A 75 1.59 -14.32 16.82
N ALA A 76 0.56 -14.07 17.64
CA ALA A 76 -0.82 -14.47 17.37
C ALA A 76 -1.37 -13.99 16.02
N VAL A 77 -0.88 -12.86 15.49
CA VAL A 77 -1.27 -12.32 14.18
C VAL A 77 -0.34 -12.83 13.09
N PHE A 78 0.98 -12.69 13.26
CA PHE A 78 1.96 -12.98 12.20
C PHE A 78 2.11 -14.47 11.89
N THR A 79 1.81 -15.36 12.85
CA THR A 79 1.82 -16.82 12.65
C THR A 79 0.41 -17.39 12.49
N HIS A 80 -0.62 -16.54 12.42
CA HIS A 80 -1.99 -17.01 12.22
C HIS A 80 -2.13 -17.75 10.88
N PRO A 81 -2.93 -18.84 10.78
CA PRO A 81 -3.10 -19.58 9.53
C PRO A 81 -3.54 -18.71 8.34
N SER A 82 -4.34 -17.65 8.61
CA SER A 82 -4.68 -16.65 7.59
C SER A 82 -3.43 -15.90 7.11
N ALA A 83 -2.59 -15.38 8.02
CA ALA A 83 -1.36 -14.67 7.64
C ALA A 83 -0.39 -15.56 6.85
N VAL A 84 -0.30 -16.84 7.18
CA VAL A 84 0.49 -17.81 6.38
C VAL A 84 0.01 -17.87 4.93
N GLN A 85 -1.30 -17.77 4.71
CA GLN A 85 -1.86 -17.70 3.36
C GLN A 85 -1.45 -16.40 2.64
N ASP A 86 -1.36 -15.27 3.34
CA ASP A 86 -0.86 -14.01 2.75
C ASP A 86 0.56 -14.17 2.21
N TYR A 87 1.45 -14.83 2.94
CA TYR A 87 2.83 -15.05 2.50
C TYR A 87 2.90 -15.92 1.24
N LYS A 88 2.05 -16.96 1.15
CA LYS A 88 1.96 -17.80 -0.06
C LYS A 88 1.46 -17.01 -1.25
N TYR A 89 0.42 -16.20 -1.08
CA TYR A 89 -0.09 -15.34 -2.14
C TYR A 89 0.92 -14.28 -2.56
N ALA A 90 1.65 -13.67 -1.62
CA ALA A 90 2.72 -12.71 -1.93
C ALA A 90 3.84 -13.34 -2.77
N TYR A 91 4.22 -14.58 -2.46
CA TYR A 91 5.20 -15.32 -3.25
C TYR A 91 4.67 -15.67 -4.65
N MET A 92 3.43 -16.14 -4.75
CA MET A 92 2.79 -16.40 -6.06
C MET A 92 2.62 -15.12 -6.88
N HIS A 93 2.26 -14.02 -6.23
CA HIS A 93 2.16 -12.70 -6.84
C HIS A 93 3.50 -12.27 -7.42
N LEU A 94 4.61 -12.43 -6.69
CA LEU A 94 5.95 -12.11 -7.19
C LEU A 94 6.30 -12.85 -8.48
N LEU A 95 6.01 -14.16 -8.54
CA LEU A 95 6.26 -14.99 -9.72
C LEU A 95 5.34 -14.63 -10.89
N LEU A 96 4.03 -14.57 -10.65
CA LEU A 96 3.03 -14.32 -11.70
C LEU A 96 3.11 -12.90 -12.25
N HIS A 97 3.35 -11.91 -11.39
CA HIS A 97 3.49 -10.52 -11.82
C HIS A 97 4.70 -10.37 -12.74
N SER A 98 5.82 -11.04 -12.43
CA SER A 98 7.05 -10.96 -13.22
C SER A 98 6.91 -11.61 -14.60
N ILE A 99 6.12 -12.69 -14.72
CA ILE A 99 5.99 -13.47 -15.96
C ILE A 99 4.83 -12.98 -16.84
N ALA A 100 3.69 -12.60 -16.24
CA ALA A 100 2.47 -12.30 -16.98
C ALA A 100 2.12 -10.81 -16.99
N VAL A 101 2.07 -10.16 -15.82
CA VAL A 101 1.56 -8.79 -15.69
C VAL A 101 2.60 -7.78 -16.19
N ALA A 102 3.86 -7.90 -15.78
CA ALA A 102 4.92 -6.96 -16.10
C ALA A 102 5.16 -6.82 -17.62
N PRO A 103 5.20 -7.89 -18.43
CA PRO A 103 5.30 -7.75 -19.88
C PRO A 103 4.09 -7.06 -20.52
N VAL A 104 2.87 -7.37 -20.05
CA VAL A 104 1.64 -6.73 -20.55
C VAL A 104 1.67 -5.23 -20.24
N VAL A 105 1.99 -4.86 -19.00
CA VAL A 105 2.12 -3.45 -18.60
C VAL A 105 3.22 -2.75 -19.41
N ALA A 106 4.38 -3.39 -19.59
CA ALA A 106 5.47 -2.85 -20.40
C ALA A 106 5.09 -2.66 -21.88
N ALA A 107 4.21 -3.50 -22.43
CA ALA A 107 3.68 -3.35 -23.79
C ALA A 107 2.60 -2.27 -23.89
N VAL A 108 1.77 -2.10 -22.85
CA VAL A 108 0.68 -1.11 -22.83
C VAL A 108 1.21 0.31 -22.64
N ILE A 109 2.23 0.52 -21.80
CA ILE A 109 2.77 1.86 -21.47
C ILE A 109 3.17 2.68 -22.72
N PRO A 110 3.93 2.16 -23.71
CA PRO A 110 4.30 2.93 -24.89
C PRO A 110 3.08 3.32 -25.74
N VAL A 111 2.11 2.41 -25.86
CA VAL A 111 0.90 2.63 -26.66
C VAL A 111 0.04 3.72 -26.02
N THR A 112 -0.17 3.65 -24.70
CA THR A 112 -0.94 4.66 -23.97
C THR A 112 -0.21 5.99 -23.93
N THR A 113 1.12 5.99 -23.76
CA THR A 113 1.95 7.21 -23.83
C THR A 113 1.82 7.90 -25.18
N LEU A 114 1.94 7.14 -26.28
CA LEU A 114 1.78 7.69 -27.62
C LEU A 114 0.38 8.25 -27.86
N ALA A 115 -0.66 7.55 -27.41
CA ALA A 115 -2.04 8.01 -27.51
C ALA A 115 -2.25 9.33 -26.75
N VAL A 116 -1.75 9.43 -25.51
CA VAL A 116 -1.82 10.64 -24.70
C VAL A 116 -1.07 11.79 -25.38
N VAL A 117 0.15 11.57 -25.88
CA VAL A 117 0.91 12.61 -26.59
C VAL A 117 0.15 13.11 -27.82
N LYS A 118 -0.44 12.22 -28.61
CA LYS A 118 -1.24 12.62 -29.79
C LYS A 118 -2.47 13.44 -29.40
N VAL A 119 -3.18 13.06 -28.34
CA VAL A 119 -4.31 13.82 -27.83
C VAL A 119 -3.86 15.21 -27.35
N LEU A 120 -2.77 15.28 -26.58
CA LEU A 120 -2.23 16.56 -26.11
C LEU A 120 -1.78 17.48 -27.27
N GLN A 121 -1.16 16.92 -28.30
CA GLN A 121 -0.77 17.66 -29.52
C GLN A 121 -1.96 18.15 -30.34
N SER A 122 -3.12 17.49 -30.23
CA SER A 122 -4.35 17.91 -30.92
C SER A 122 -5.07 19.08 -30.24
N LEU A 123 -4.68 19.42 -29.00
CA LEU A 123 -5.23 20.57 -28.29
C LEU A 123 -4.70 21.88 -28.91
N PRO A 124 -5.46 22.99 -28.84
CA PRO A 124 -5.13 24.28 -29.49
C PRO A 124 -3.99 25.04 -28.79
N PHE A 125 -3.11 24.30 -28.12
CA PHE A 125 -2.25 24.76 -27.06
C PHE A 125 -0.82 24.35 -27.40
N ASP A 126 0.00 25.32 -27.81
CA ASP A 126 1.39 25.04 -28.21
C ASP A 126 2.27 24.81 -26.98
N LEU A 127 2.39 23.54 -26.59
CA LEU A 127 3.25 23.09 -25.49
C LEU A 127 4.75 23.16 -25.85
N THR A 128 5.10 23.36 -27.13
CA THR A 128 6.48 23.40 -27.64
C THR A 128 7.07 24.81 -27.67
N ALA A 129 6.23 25.85 -27.62
CA ALA A 129 6.66 27.25 -27.59
C ALA A 129 7.63 27.54 -26.42
N PRO A 130 8.81 28.13 -26.65
CA PRO A 130 9.83 28.32 -25.62
C PRO A 130 9.46 29.35 -24.53
N ASP A 131 8.65 30.36 -24.83
CA ASP A 131 8.60 31.61 -24.05
C ASP A 131 7.50 31.69 -22.97
N SER A 132 6.84 30.58 -22.61
CA SER A 132 5.64 30.59 -21.75
C SER A 132 5.70 29.63 -20.55
N LEU A 133 6.89 29.37 -20.00
CA LEU A 133 7.08 28.37 -18.93
C LEU A 133 6.19 28.62 -17.69
N LEU A 134 6.22 29.83 -17.12
CA LEU A 134 5.46 30.16 -15.91
C LEU A 134 3.98 30.47 -16.17
N ALA A 135 3.68 31.17 -17.27
CA ALA A 135 2.31 31.60 -17.57
C ALA A 135 1.42 30.47 -18.08
N TYR A 136 2.01 29.44 -18.69
CA TYR A 136 1.26 28.46 -19.45
C TYR A 136 1.68 27.01 -19.16
N LYS A 137 2.98 26.69 -19.18
CA LYS A 137 3.42 25.28 -19.01
C LYS A 137 3.19 24.74 -17.60
N ILE A 138 3.52 25.49 -16.55
CA ILE A 138 3.33 25.03 -15.16
C ILE A 138 1.84 24.78 -14.83
N PRO A 139 0.91 25.73 -15.06
CA PRO A 139 -0.51 25.51 -14.78
C PRO A 139 -1.08 24.31 -15.55
N VAL A 140 -0.68 24.13 -16.82
CA VAL A 140 -1.10 22.97 -17.62
C VAL A 140 -0.51 21.68 -17.07
N MET A 141 0.79 21.64 -16.72
CA MET A 141 1.39 20.45 -16.11
C MET A 141 0.71 20.07 -14.80
N ILE A 142 0.42 21.05 -13.93
CA ILE A 142 -0.32 20.83 -12.69
C ILE A 142 -1.72 20.31 -13.01
N GLY A 143 -2.45 20.97 -13.90
CA GLY A 143 -3.81 20.56 -14.30
C GLY A 143 -3.87 19.15 -14.88
N CYS A 144 -2.96 18.81 -15.80
CA CYS A 144 -2.84 17.47 -16.36
C CYS A 144 -2.46 16.43 -15.28
N THR A 145 -1.56 16.77 -14.36
CA THR A 145 -1.16 15.87 -13.27
C THR A 145 -2.33 15.59 -12.32
N LEU A 146 -3.06 16.63 -11.92
CA LEU A 146 -4.24 16.50 -11.06
C LEU A 146 -5.35 15.72 -11.74
N LEU A 147 -5.60 15.99 -13.02
CA LEU A 147 -6.60 15.26 -13.80
C LEU A 147 -6.20 13.79 -13.95
N ALA A 148 -4.94 13.49 -14.26
CA ALA A 148 -4.44 12.12 -14.34
C ALA A 148 -4.54 11.39 -12.99
N ALA A 149 -4.21 12.06 -11.88
CA ALA A 149 -4.37 11.51 -10.54
C ALA A 149 -5.84 11.20 -10.23
N LEU A 150 -6.77 12.12 -10.55
CA LEU A 150 -8.20 11.93 -10.31
C LEU A 150 -8.78 10.80 -11.18
N ILE A 151 -8.42 10.74 -12.46
CA ILE A 151 -8.83 9.66 -13.36
C ILE A 151 -8.29 8.32 -12.86
N SER A 152 -7.03 8.27 -12.44
CA SER A 152 -6.43 7.05 -11.90
C SER A 152 -7.13 6.59 -10.62
N ASP A 153 -7.39 7.50 -9.69
CA ASP A 153 -8.10 7.19 -8.45
C ASP A 153 -9.52 6.69 -8.72
N PHE A 154 -10.25 7.41 -9.59
CA PHE A 154 -11.59 7.00 -10.01
C PHE A 154 -11.60 5.64 -10.72
N ALA A 155 -10.62 5.35 -11.60
CA ALA A 155 -10.52 4.08 -12.30
C ALA A 155 -10.31 2.91 -11.34
N ILE A 156 -9.43 3.08 -10.34
CA ILE A 156 -9.20 2.07 -9.30
C ILE A 156 -10.47 1.87 -8.46
N PHE A 157 -11.09 2.97 -8.01
CA PHE A 157 -12.35 2.93 -7.27
C PHE A 157 -13.46 2.21 -8.06
N PHE A 158 -13.63 2.57 -9.33
CA PHE A 158 -14.67 2.02 -10.18
C PHE A 158 -14.45 0.53 -10.47
N ALA A 159 -13.20 0.11 -10.72
CA ALA A 159 -12.85 -1.30 -10.87
C ALA A 159 -13.16 -2.10 -9.59
N HIS A 160 -12.82 -1.55 -8.42
CA HIS A 160 -13.13 -2.16 -7.13
C HIS A 160 -14.65 -2.24 -6.87
N TRP A 161 -15.38 -1.17 -7.20
CA TRP A 161 -16.84 -1.17 -7.13
C TRP A 161 -17.46 -2.24 -8.04
N LEU A 162 -16.95 -2.39 -9.27
CA LEU A 162 -17.38 -3.45 -10.19
C LEU A 162 -17.08 -4.85 -9.65
N GLN A 163 -15.91 -5.06 -9.03
CA GLN A 163 -15.54 -6.31 -8.37
C GLN A 163 -16.54 -6.71 -7.27
N HIS A 164 -17.08 -5.73 -6.55
CA HIS A 164 -18.12 -5.97 -5.56
C HIS A 164 -19.54 -6.08 -6.14
N LYS A 165 -19.81 -5.48 -7.30
CA LYS A 165 -21.16 -5.41 -7.88
C LYS A 165 -21.46 -6.54 -8.87
N VAL A 166 -20.49 -6.97 -9.65
CA VAL A 166 -20.65 -7.97 -10.72
C VAL A 166 -20.35 -9.38 -10.16
N PRO A 167 -21.30 -10.34 -10.20
CA PRO A 167 -21.10 -11.67 -9.60
C PRO A 167 -19.87 -12.41 -10.12
N LEU A 168 -19.58 -12.33 -11.41
CA LEU A 168 -18.39 -12.95 -12.00
C LEU A 168 -17.08 -12.38 -11.43
N LEU A 169 -17.00 -11.05 -11.27
CA LEU A 169 -15.80 -10.40 -10.74
C LEU A 169 -15.64 -10.66 -9.24
N TRP A 170 -16.75 -10.76 -8.52
CA TRP A 170 -16.76 -11.11 -7.10
C TRP A 170 -16.12 -12.47 -6.81
N GLU A 171 -16.30 -13.46 -7.70
CA GLU A 171 -15.71 -14.79 -7.51
C GLU A 171 -14.18 -14.75 -7.41
N PHE A 172 -13.53 -13.80 -8.08
CA PHE A 172 -12.10 -13.54 -7.94
C PHE A 172 -11.81 -12.67 -6.73
N HIS A 173 -12.53 -11.55 -6.60
CA HIS A 173 -12.25 -10.53 -5.59
C HIS A 173 -12.52 -11.00 -4.16
N LYS A 174 -13.44 -11.95 -3.94
CA LYS A 174 -13.71 -12.50 -2.60
C LYS A 174 -12.48 -13.11 -1.94
N VAL A 175 -11.47 -13.56 -2.71
CA VAL A 175 -10.19 -14.05 -2.20
C VAL A 175 -9.52 -12.99 -1.32
N HIS A 176 -9.53 -11.72 -1.74
CA HIS A 176 -9.03 -10.59 -0.98
C HIS A 176 -9.74 -10.43 0.37
N HIS A 177 -11.07 -10.56 0.35
CA HIS A 177 -11.94 -10.42 1.53
C HIS A 177 -11.93 -11.62 2.48
N THR A 178 -11.17 -12.69 2.19
CA THR A 178 -11.08 -13.86 3.09
C THR A 178 -10.17 -13.67 4.31
N ALA A 179 -9.51 -12.51 4.43
CA ALA A 179 -8.58 -12.22 5.52
C ALA A 179 -9.22 -12.27 6.90
N LYS A 180 -8.70 -13.13 7.79
CA LYS A 180 -9.13 -13.19 9.20
C LYS A 180 -8.27 -12.33 10.14
N VAL A 181 -7.02 -12.11 9.76
CA VAL A 181 -6.11 -11.18 10.43
C VAL A 181 -5.40 -10.34 9.38
N LEU A 182 -4.97 -9.14 9.75
CA LEU A 182 -4.31 -8.21 8.86
C LEU A 182 -2.83 -8.10 9.21
N THR A 183 -2.00 -8.25 8.19
CA THR A 183 -0.57 -7.92 8.21
C THR A 183 -0.28 -6.98 7.04
N PRO A 184 0.88 -6.31 7.00
CA PRO A 184 1.27 -5.53 5.82
C PRO A 184 1.30 -6.36 4.52
N VAL A 185 1.43 -7.69 4.62
CA VAL A 185 1.48 -8.60 3.46
C VAL A 185 0.08 -8.95 2.95
N THR A 186 -0.98 -8.72 3.73
CA THR A 186 -2.36 -9.06 3.35
C THR A 186 -2.84 -8.35 2.09
N LEU A 187 -2.23 -7.20 1.76
CA LEU A 187 -2.42 -6.52 0.48
C LEU A 187 -2.22 -7.45 -0.73
N TYR A 188 -1.30 -8.42 -0.63
CA TYR A 188 -0.97 -9.32 -1.74
C TYR A 188 -1.85 -10.56 -1.82
N ARG A 189 -2.82 -10.75 -0.92
CA ARG A 189 -3.87 -11.77 -1.07
C ARG A 189 -4.85 -11.32 -2.14
N MET A 190 -4.44 -11.47 -3.40
CA MET A 190 -5.25 -11.10 -4.57
C MET A 190 -5.26 -12.24 -5.58
N HIS A 191 -6.38 -12.37 -6.29
CA HIS A 191 -6.46 -13.31 -7.40
C HIS A 191 -5.68 -12.73 -8.61
N PRO A 192 -5.02 -13.55 -9.46
CA PRO A 192 -4.30 -13.03 -10.63
C PRO A 192 -5.15 -12.20 -11.60
N VAL A 193 -6.45 -12.51 -11.71
CA VAL A 193 -7.40 -11.71 -12.49
C VAL A 193 -7.61 -10.32 -11.90
N ASP A 194 -7.63 -10.20 -10.56
CA ASP A 194 -7.74 -8.89 -9.91
C ASP A 194 -6.53 -8.03 -10.27
N ASN A 195 -5.32 -8.60 -10.21
CA ASN A 195 -4.08 -7.89 -10.55
C ASN A 195 -4.07 -7.38 -12.00
N LEU A 196 -4.66 -8.13 -12.94
CA LEU A 196 -4.77 -7.70 -14.34
C LEU A 196 -5.82 -6.58 -14.52
N LEU A 197 -6.94 -6.65 -13.79
CA LEU A 197 -8.02 -5.66 -13.87
C LEU A 197 -7.60 -4.31 -13.27
N THR A 198 -6.87 -4.34 -12.16
CA THR A 198 -6.42 -3.11 -11.47
C THR A 198 -5.02 -2.66 -11.90
N LEU A 199 -4.28 -3.50 -12.63
CA LEU A 199 -2.89 -3.27 -13.05
C LEU A 199 -1.96 -2.92 -11.87
N THR A 200 -2.22 -3.50 -10.69
CA THR A 200 -1.49 -3.21 -9.44
C THR A 200 -0.45 -4.24 -9.04
#